data_AF-A0A7V8F664-F1
#
_entry.id   AF-A0A7V8F664-F1
#
_cell.length_a   1.000
_cell.length_b   1.000
_cell.length_c   1.000
_cell.angle_alpha   90.00
_cell.angle_beta   90.00
_cell.angle_gamma   90.00
#
_symmetry.space_group_name_H-M   'P 1'
#
loop_
_entity.id
_entity.type
_entity.pdbx_description
1 polymer ?
#
loop_
_entity_poly.entity_id
_entity_poly.type
_entity_poly.pdbx_seq_one_letter_code
_entity_poly.pdbx_strand_id
1 'polypeptide(L)' 'MIKEWVNIEVNGQPGTAKTARDASGRTLVTVGWANTRKLYSLQLQPLHPEVHAANQAKLLEIARKLIET' A
#
# COMPACT_ATOMS: atom_id res chain seq x y z
N MET A 1 -10.84 -1.24 -7.73
CA MET A 1 -11.09 0.20 -7.54
C MET A 1 -10.18 0.68 -6.41
N ILE A 2 -9.47 1.81 -6.58
CA ILE A 2 -8.71 2.44 -5.49
C ILE A 2 -9.73 3.01 -4.51
N LYS A 3 -9.63 2.65 -3.23
CA LYS A 3 -10.60 3.07 -2.22
C LYS A 3 -10.10 4.23 -1.38
N GLU A 4 -8.80 4.32 -1.14
CA GLU A 4 -8.21 5.33 -0.26
C GLU A 4 -6.87 5.82 -0.83
N TRP A 5 -6.66 7.14 -0.76
CA TRP A 5 -5.43 7.83 -1.10
C TRP A 5 -5.06 8.76 0.04
N VAL A 6 -3.87 8.59 0.61
CA VAL A 6 -3.37 9.42 1.70
C VAL A 6 -1.97 9.91 1.39
N ASN A 7 -1.70 11.15 1.77
CA ASN A 7 -0.36 11.71 1.79
C ASN A 7 0.34 11.17 3.02
N ILE A 8 1.57 10.70 2.84
CA ILE A 8 2.40 10.14 3.92
C ILE A 8 3.80 10.73 3.83
N GLU A 9 4.59 10.52 4.86
CA GLU A 9 6.04 10.74 4.81
C GLU A 9 6.78 9.41 4.69
N VAL A 10 7.74 9.32 3.77
CA VAL A 10 8.64 8.17 3.61
C VAL A 10 10.07 8.66 3.76
N ASN A 11 10.69 8.40 4.92
CA ASN A 11 12.06 8.81 5.23
C ASN A 11 12.30 10.33 5.02
N GLY A 12 11.43 11.20 5.53
CA GLY A 12 11.55 12.65 5.33
C GLY A 12 11.17 13.15 3.93
N GLN A 13 10.68 12.28 3.04
CA GLN A 13 10.21 12.67 1.71
C GLN A 13 8.68 12.60 1.64
N PRO A 14 8.02 13.60 1.03
CA PRO A 14 6.59 13.51 0.73
C PRO A 14 6.30 12.30 -0.16
N GLY A 15 5.32 11.51 0.25
CA GLY A 15 4.90 10.31 -0.43
C GLY A 15 3.38 10.17 -0.43
N THR A 16 2.93 9.09 -1.06
CA THR A 16 1.52 8.73 -1.15
C THR A 16 1.36 7.24 -0.89
N ALA A 17 0.34 6.88 -0.14
CA ALA A 17 -0.14 5.50 -0.06
C ALA A 17 -1.50 5.37 -0.74
N LYS A 18 -1.68 4.29 -1.48
CA LYS A 18 -2.91 3.92 -2.17
C LYS A 18 -3.30 2.52 -1.76
N THR A 19 -4.53 2.34 -1.31
CA THR A 19 -5.10 1.02 -1.04
C THR A 19 -6.22 0.75 -2.04
N ALA A 20 -6.13 -0.38 -2.74
CA ALA A 20 -7.14 -0.82 -3.69
C ALA A 20 -7.59 -2.24 -3.34
N ARG A 21 -8.87 -2.52 -3.58
CA ARG A 21 -9.43 -3.88 -3.51
C ARG A 21 -10.14 -4.20 -4.82
N ASP A 22 -9.89 -5.38 -5.37
CA ASP A 22 -10.59 -5.86 -6.57
C ASP A 22 -11.85 -6.69 -6.20
N ALA A 23 -12.61 -7.11 -7.22
CA ALA A 23 -13.85 -7.86 -7.05
C ALA A 23 -13.64 -9.25 -6.44
N SER A 24 -12.43 -9.83 -6.59
CA SER A 24 -12.05 -11.10 -5.95
C SER A 24 -11.65 -10.91 -4.48
N GLY A 25 -11.65 -9.66 -4.01
CA GLY A 25 -11.33 -9.32 -2.64
C GLY A 25 -9.83 -9.18 -2.39
N ARG A 26 -8.96 -9.28 -3.39
CA ARG A 26 -7.52 -9.07 -3.25
C ARG A 26 -7.20 -7.61 -2.96
N THR A 27 -6.37 -7.37 -1.94
CA THR A 27 -5.88 -6.03 -1.58
C THR A 27 -4.52 -5.76 -2.21
N LEU A 28 -4.39 -4.57 -2.77
CA LEU A 28 -3.15 -4.00 -3.26
C LEU A 28 -2.84 -2.77 -2.43
N VAL A 29 -1.63 -2.71 -1.87
CA VAL A 29 -1.09 -1.49 -1.24
C VAL A 29 0.02 -0.97 -2.13
N THR A 30 -0.07 0.29 -2.53
CA THR A 30 0.98 0.98 -3.29
C THR A 30 1.48 2.15 -2.48
N VAL A 31 2.80 2.20 -2.25
CA VAL A 31 3.47 3.35 -1.65
C VAL A 31 4.36 3.98 -2.72
N GLY A 32 4.22 5.28 -2.96
CA GLY A 32 5.02 6.01 -3.93
C GLY A 32 5.59 7.28 -3.32
N TRP A 33 6.88 7.53 -3.53
CA TRP A 33 7.54 8.75 -3.08
C TRP A 33 8.61 9.14 -4.09
N ALA A 34 8.91 10.44 -4.16
CA ALA A 34 9.95 10.96 -5.03
C ALA A 34 11.00 11.67 -4.18
N ASN A 35 12.24 11.63 -4.63
CA ASN A 35 13.25 12.61 -4.23
C ASN A 35 13.63 13.47 -5.44
N THR A 36 14.56 14.40 -5.27
CA THR A 36 15.03 15.30 -6.33
C THR A 36 15.60 14.62 -7.58
N ARG A 37 15.85 13.30 -7.55
CA ARG A 37 16.50 12.56 -8.64
C ARG A 37 15.68 11.39 -9.19
N LYS A 38 14.79 10.80 -8.38
CA LYS A 38 14.12 9.53 -8.69
C LYS A 38 12.72 9.44 -8.09
N LEU A 39 11.85 8.76 -8.82
CA LEU A 39 10.55 8.29 -8.34
C LEU A 39 10.67 6.82 -7.92
N TYR A 40 10.13 6.50 -6.76
CA TYR A 40 10.06 5.15 -6.21
C TYR A 40 8.60 4.72 -6.06
N SER A 41 8.35 3.43 -6.28
CA SER A 41 7.05 2.80 -5.99
C SER A 41 7.26 1.40 -5.45
N LEU A 42 6.60 1.10 -4.34
CA LEU A 42 6.49 -0.24 -3.78
C LEU A 42 5.03 -0.70 -3.92
N GLN A 43 4.82 -1.85 -4.54
CA GLN A 43 3.51 -2.47 -4.69
C GLN A 43 3.50 -3.80 -3.93
N LEU A 44 2.57 -3.96 -3.00
CA LEU A 44 2.41 -5.14 -2.18
C LEU A 44 1.05 -5.79 -2.47
N GLN A 45 1.09 -7.07 -2.83
CA GLN A 45 -0.09 -7.91 -3.08
C GLN A 45 0.14 -9.32 -2.54
N PRO A 46 -0.92 -10.03 -2.11
CA PRO A 46 -0.81 -11.44 -1.74
C PRO A 46 -0.62 -12.28 -3.01
N LEU A 47 0.50 -13.01 -3.10
CA LEU A 47 0.83 -13.85 -4.27
C LEU A 47 0.51 -15.34 -4.06
N HIS A 48 0.68 -15.85 -2.83
CA HIS A 48 0.52 -17.27 -2.53
C HIS A 48 -0.91 -17.59 -2.07
N PRO A 49 -1.62 -18.52 -2.75
CA PRO A 49 -3.01 -18.87 -2.41
C PRO A 49 -3.21 -19.38 -0.98
N GLU A 50 -2.27 -20.19 -0.49
CA GLU A 50 -2.37 -20.86 0.82
C GLU A 50 -2.29 -19.88 2.00
N VAL A 51 -1.60 -18.76 1.82
CA VAL A 51 -1.44 -17.70 2.84
C VAL A 51 -2.19 -16.42 2.45
N HIS A 52 -3.09 -16.50 1.47
CA HIS A 52 -3.77 -15.33 0.91
C HIS A 52 -4.53 -14.55 1.99
N ALA A 53 -5.28 -15.23 2.86
CA ALA A 53 -6.04 -14.58 3.94
C ALA A 53 -5.14 -13.89 4.98
N ALA A 54 -4.04 -14.53 5.38
CA ALA A 54 -3.09 -13.96 6.34
C ALA A 54 -2.35 -12.74 5.76
N ASN A 55 -1.86 -12.86 4.51
CA ASN A 55 -1.21 -11.76 3.80
C ASN A 55 -2.16 -10.59 3.56
N GLN A 56 -3.42 -10.88 3.23
CA GLN A 56 -4.46 -9.88 3.10
C GLN A 56 -4.68 -9.11 4.41
N ALA A 57 -4.78 -9.81 5.54
CA ALA A 57 -4.93 -9.18 6.85
C ALA A 57 -3.72 -8.30 7.19
N LYS A 58 -2.50 -8.77 6.88
CA LYS A 58 -1.28 -8.00 7.13
C LYS A 58 -1.18 -6.75 6.26
N LEU A 59 -1.58 -6.83 4.99
CA LEU A 59 -1.63 -5.68 4.10
C LEU A 59 -2.63 -4.62 4.57
N LEU A 60 -3.78 -5.05 5.11
CA LEU A 60 -4.74 -4.12 5.72
C LEU A 60 -4.18 -3.46 6.98
N GLU A 61 -3.44 -4.19 7.81
CA GLU A 61 -2.75 -3.62 8.98
C GLU A 61 -1.72 -2.56 8.55
N ILE A 62 -0.90 -2.86 7.54
CA ILE A 62 0.08 -1.91 6.98
C ILE A 62 -0.63 -0.68 6.44
N ALA A 63 -1.70 -0.86 5.65
CA ALA A 63 -2.47 0.25 5.10
C ALA A 63 -3.02 1.18 6.19
N ARG A 64 -3.58 0.63 7.28
CA ARG A 64 -4.09 1.41 8.41
C ARG A 64 -2.99 2.21 9.10
N LYS A 65 -1.84 1.56 9.39
CA LYS A 65 -0.69 2.22 10.02
C LYS A 65 -0.12 3.38 9.19
N LEU A 66 -0.22 3.30 7.87
CA LEU A 66 0.21 4.38 6.97
C LEU A 66 -0.77 5.56 6.93
N ILE A 67 -2.01 5.40 7.40
CA ILE A 67 -3.02 6.47 7.46
C ILE A 67 -2.98 7.20 8.81
N GLU A 68 -2.55 6.52 9.88
CA GLU A 68 -2.52 7.04 11.25
C GLU A 68 -1.29 7.93 11.57
N THR A 69 -0.35 8.07 10.63
CA THR A 69 0.85 8.95 10.70
C THR A 69 0.61 10.29 10.05
#